data_AF-A0A0W1B3E2-F1
#
_entry.id   AF-A0A0W1B3E2-F1
#
_cell.length_a   1.000
_cell.length_b   1.000
_cell.length_c   1.000
_cell.angle_alpha   90.00
_cell.angle_beta   90.00
_cell.angle_gamma   90.00
#
_symmetry.space_group_name_H-M   'P 1'
#
loop_
_entity.id
_entity.type
_entity.pdbx_description
1 polymer ?
#
loop_
_entity_poly.entity_id
_entity_poly.type
_entity_poly.pdbx_seq_one_letter_code
_entity_poly.pdbx_strand_id
1 'polypeptide(L)'
;MHDPSIIIADNKYYVFGSHLASAKSNDLMSWTQLSSGVVEGNVLIPNVKEEFAEALKWAQTDTLWAPDVIQLTDGNYYMYYNACKGDSPLSALGIAVSDNIEGPYKNKGVILKSGMTGMGDDGEMYDATQKPNVVDPDVFFDKEGKLWMVYGSYSGGIFIMELDANRGFPLPDQGYGKKLLGANHARIEAPYMLYSPETDYYYLFLSYGGLAADGGYNIRVARSKAPDGPFEDSEDQDMINAQGSPTVLFDDPAYAPYGVKLMGNFEFLNTDDELPVSGEGYVSPGHNSAFNDEENGKYYLIFHTRFPNRGEKHEVRVHQMFMNSEGWPVVAPHRYGGETTEKYTKEQISGEYKYVNHNKDITADIVQSELIELTKSGKIKGAVKGKWKLIDDHTAELTIDGSTYNGVFLKEWNEATASNVMTFTAVSKEGISIWGSHVSAME
;
A
#
# COMPACT_ATOMS: atom_id res chain seq x y z
N MET A 1 1.34 -9.37 11.25
CA MET A 1 2.43 -8.41 10.96
C MET A 1 1.82 -7.06 10.63
N HIS A 2 2.47 -5.97 11.02
CA HIS A 2 2.12 -4.60 10.65
C HIS A 2 3.15 -4.13 9.60
N ASP A 3 2.75 -3.27 8.66
CA ASP A 3 3.62 -2.66 7.64
C ASP A 3 4.44 -3.65 6.79
N PRO A 4 3.81 -4.59 6.07
CA PRO A 4 4.54 -5.61 5.32
C PRO A 4 5.21 -5.06 4.05
N SER A 5 6.54 -5.09 3.99
CA SER A 5 7.33 -4.92 2.76
C SER A 5 7.71 -6.27 2.14
N ILE A 6 7.30 -6.50 0.90
CA ILE A 6 7.48 -7.74 0.14
C ILE A 6 8.87 -7.81 -0.52
N ILE A 7 9.51 -8.98 -0.45
CA ILE A 7 10.66 -9.35 -1.27
C ILE A 7 10.55 -10.81 -1.70
N ILE A 8 10.96 -11.10 -2.93
CA ILE A 8 11.05 -12.46 -3.45
C ILE A 8 12.51 -12.90 -3.35
N ALA A 9 12.77 -13.97 -2.63
CA ALA A 9 14.11 -14.54 -2.45
C ALA A 9 14.01 -16.07 -2.29
N ASP A 10 14.98 -16.80 -2.83
CA ASP A 10 15.04 -18.27 -2.75
C ASP A 10 13.73 -18.97 -3.18
N ASN A 11 13.08 -18.45 -4.24
CA ASN A 11 11.78 -18.91 -4.75
C ASN A 11 10.64 -18.87 -3.71
N LYS A 12 10.70 -17.91 -2.78
CA LYS A 12 9.67 -17.67 -1.77
C LYS A 12 9.36 -16.19 -1.66
N TYR A 13 8.16 -15.92 -1.19
CA TYR A 13 7.72 -14.59 -0.81
C TYR A 13 8.05 -14.37 0.66
N TYR A 14 8.75 -13.29 0.97
CA TYR A 14 9.01 -12.84 2.33
C TYR A 14 8.36 -11.48 2.53
N VAL A 15 7.77 -11.27 3.69
CA VAL A 15 7.40 -9.93 4.15
C VAL A 15 8.18 -9.59 5.41
N PHE A 16 8.65 -8.35 5.48
CA PHE A 16 9.28 -7.74 6.66
C PHE A 16 8.44 -6.55 7.07
N GLY A 17 8.21 -6.39 8.37
CA GLY A 17 7.37 -5.30 8.86
C GLY A 17 7.82 -4.78 10.21
N SER A 18 7.05 -3.81 10.70
CA SER A 18 7.29 -3.16 11.98
C SER A 18 7.51 -4.15 13.12
N HIS A 19 8.24 -3.70 14.14
CA HIS A 19 8.59 -4.48 15.33
C HIS A 19 9.43 -5.72 15.02
N LEU A 20 10.25 -5.65 13.96
CA LEU A 20 11.11 -6.74 13.50
C LEU A 20 10.31 -8.05 13.27
N ALA A 21 9.07 -7.89 12.81
CA ALA A 21 8.21 -8.99 12.44
C ALA A 21 8.48 -9.41 10.99
N SER A 22 8.52 -10.71 10.73
CA SER A 22 8.68 -11.24 9.37
C SER A 22 7.89 -12.53 9.18
N ALA A 23 7.51 -12.83 7.95
CA ALA A 23 6.81 -14.03 7.56
C ALA A 23 7.19 -14.43 6.13
N LYS A 24 7.00 -15.72 5.79
CA LYS A 24 7.22 -16.22 4.43
C LYS A 24 6.07 -17.06 3.92
N SER A 25 5.95 -17.13 2.60
CA SER A 25 4.94 -17.92 1.89
C SER A 25 5.53 -18.48 0.60
N ASN A 26 4.96 -19.58 0.10
CA ASN A 26 5.24 -20.11 -1.23
C ASN A 26 4.13 -19.75 -2.24
N ASP A 27 2.99 -19.24 -1.77
CA ASP A 27 1.75 -19.14 -2.56
C ASP A 27 0.98 -17.83 -2.34
N LEU A 28 1.53 -16.89 -1.55
CA LEU A 28 0.92 -15.63 -1.11
C LEU A 28 -0.36 -15.77 -0.25
N MET A 29 -0.79 -17.00 0.03
CA MET A 29 -2.02 -17.31 0.78
C MET A 29 -1.70 -17.84 2.18
N SER A 30 -0.78 -18.80 2.24
CA SER A 30 -0.36 -19.51 3.44
C SER A 30 0.95 -18.92 3.96
N TRP A 31 0.87 -18.14 5.04
CA TRP A 31 2.01 -17.45 5.63
C TRP A 31 2.51 -18.14 6.89
N THR A 32 3.83 -18.33 6.98
CA THR A 32 4.51 -18.81 8.19
C THR A 32 5.26 -17.64 8.83
N GLN A 33 4.86 -17.26 10.06
CA GLN A 33 5.58 -16.24 10.83
C GLN A 33 6.98 -16.74 11.19
N LEU A 34 8.00 -15.91 10.94
CA LEU A 34 9.40 -16.21 11.24
C LEU A 34 9.88 -15.50 12.50
N SER A 35 9.52 -14.23 12.64
CA SER A 35 9.92 -13.39 13.76
C SER A 35 8.79 -12.48 14.20
N SER A 36 8.80 -12.06 15.46
CA SER A 36 7.92 -11.03 15.99
C SER A 36 8.57 -10.39 17.22
N GLY A 37 8.61 -9.06 17.26
CA GLY A 37 9.11 -8.29 18.39
C GLY A 37 10.61 -7.97 18.31
N VAL A 38 10.96 -6.80 18.85
CA VAL A 38 12.34 -6.34 19.05
C VAL A 38 12.86 -6.90 20.36
N VAL A 39 13.30 -8.15 20.32
CA VAL A 39 13.71 -8.93 21.50
C VAL A 39 15.02 -9.66 21.25
N GLU A 40 15.79 -9.90 22.32
CA GLU A 40 16.99 -10.73 22.28
C GLU A 40 16.63 -12.15 21.80
N GLY A 41 17.45 -12.69 20.90
CA GLY A 41 17.22 -13.98 20.24
C GLY A 41 16.29 -13.93 19.03
N ASN A 42 15.83 -12.75 18.57
CA ASN A 42 15.12 -12.63 17.29
C ASN A 42 16.02 -13.15 16.15
N VAL A 43 15.48 -14.02 15.28
CA VAL A 43 16.26 -14.70 14.24
C VAL A 43 16.90 -13.73 13.23
N LEU A 44 16.24 -12.60 12.96
CA LEU A 44 16.75 -11.59 12.03
C LEU A 44 17.94 -10.85 12.65
N ILE A 45 17.87 -10.55 13.95
CA ILE A 45 18.89 -9.77 14.67
C ILE A 45 18.96 -10.26 16.12
N PRO A 46 19.83 -11.26 16.41
CA PRO A 46 19.84 -11.91 17.72
C PRO A 46 20.14 -10.98 18.89
N ASN A 47 20.98 -9.96 18.70
CA ASN A 47 21.40 -9.00 19.71
C ASN A 47 20.87 -7.59 19.43
N VAL A 48 19.60 -7.46 19.01
CA VAL A 48 19.03 -6.23 18.42
C VAL A 48 19.22 -4.97 19.26
N LYS A 49 19.16 -5.06 20.59
CA LYS A 49 19.32 -3.87 21.45
C LYS A 49 20.74 -3.32 21.45
N GLU A 50 21.72 -4.19 21.25
CA GLU A 50 23.13 -3.80 21.10
C GLU A 50 23.43 -3.41 19.66
N GLU A 51 23.01 -4.25 18.71
CA GLU A 51 23.28 -4.09 17.28
C GLU A 51 22.74 -2.75 16.75
N PHE A 52 21.53 -2.35 17.19
CA PHE A 52 20.85 -1.10 16.79
C PHE A 52 20.78 -0.05 17.90
N ALA A 53 21.69 -0.12 18.89
CA ALA A 53 21.69 0.76 20.05
C ALA A 53 21.66 2.26 19.69
N GLU A 54 22.35 2.67 18.63
CA GLU A 54 22.38 4.08 18.20
C GLU A 54 20.99 4.59 17.82
N ALA A 55 20.28 3.85 16.97
CA ALA A 55 18.96 4.26 16.47
C ALA A 55 17.91 4.23 17.59
N LEU A 56 17.88 3.16 18.39
CA LEU A 56 16.96 3.02 19.53
C LEU A 56 17.17 4.13 20.56
N LYS A 57 18.43 4.46 20.86
CA LYS A 57 18.77 5.55 21.79
C LYS A 57 18.38 6.91 21.24
N TRP A 58 18.63 7.18 19.96
CA TRP A 58 18.25 8.44 19.33
C TRP A 58 16.73 8.63 19.37
N ALA A 59 15.98 7.62 18.92
CA ALA A 59 14.53 7.64 18.83
C ALA A 59 13.84 7.43 20.19
N GLN A 60 14.57 7.17 21.27
CA GLN A 60 14.03 6.99 22.64
C GLN A 60 12.92 5.93 22.70
N THR A 61 13.11 4.82 21.99
CA THR A 61 12.14 3.75 21.84
C THR A 61 12.82 2.39 22.05
N ASP A 62 12.02 1.37 22.34
CA ASP A 62 12.46 -0.02 22.48
C ASP A 62 12.01 -0.90 21.31
N THR A 63 11.40 -0.31 20.28
CA THR A 63 10.93 -0.99 19.08
C THR A 63 11.43 -0.34 17.80
N LEU A 64 11.21 -1.02 16.68
CA LEU A 64 11.49 -0.57 15.31
C LEU A 64 10.17 -0.39 14.57
N TRP A 65 10.17 0.52 13.62
CA TRP A 65 9.07 0.79 12.69
C TRP A 65 9.35 0.11 11.33
N ALA A 66 8.57 0.43 10.31
CA ALA A 66 8.47 -0.30 9.06
C ALA A 66 9.82 -0.39 8.33
N PRO A 67 10.43 -1.58 8.20
CA PRO A 67 11.64 -1.76 7.43
C PRO A 67 11.32 -2.02 5.95
N ASP A 68 12.34 -1.88 5.12
CA ASP A 68 12.38 -2.50 3.81
C ASP A 68 13.61 -3.40 3.66
N VAL A 69 13.49 -4.48 2.88
CA VAL A 69 14.58 -5.41 2.59
C VAL A 69 14.69 -5.61 1.08
N ILE A 70 15.86 -5.29 0.54
CA ILE A 70 16.19 -5.48 -0.89
C ILE A 70 17.49 -6.28 -1.05
N GLN A 71 17.57 -7.10 -2.10
CA GLN A 71 18.84 -7.71 -2.51
C GLN A 71 19.60 -6.77 -3.45
N LEU A 72 20.85 -6.45 -3.13
CA LEU A 72 21.70 -5.62 -3.99
C LEU A 72 22.58 -6.45 -4.92
N THR A 73 23.35 -5.75 -5.77
CA THR A 73 24.17 -6.34 -6.84
C THR A 73 25.29 -7.28 -6.34
N ASP A 74 25.67 -7.20 -5.07
CA ASP A 74 26.63 -8.09 -4.43
C ASP A 74 25.99 -9.40 -3.92
N GLY A 75 24.68 -9.57 -4.09
CA GLY A 75 23.90 -10.72 -3.66
C GLY A 75 23.47 -10.70 -2.20
N ASN A 76 23.89 -9.69 -1.41
CA ASN A 76 23.49 -9.57 -0.02
C ASN A 76 22.13 -8.86 0.11
N TYR A 77 21.47 -9.11 1.24
CA TYR A 77 20.20 -8.50 1.62
C TYR A 77 20.43 -7.31 2.53
N TYR A 78 19.87 -6.17 2.14
CA TYR A 78 20.00 -4.88 2.82
C TYR A 78 18.66 -4.54 3.46
N MET A 79 18.63 -4.51 4.79
CA MET A 79 17.51 -4.03 5.57
C MET A 79 17.69 -2.55 5.89
N TYR A 80 16.79 -1.72 5.36
CA TYR A 80 16.65 -0.32 5.74
C TYR A 80 15.71 -0.26 6.93
N TYR A 81 16.29 -0.19 8.13
CA TYR A 81 15.55 -0.19 9.39
C TYR A 81 15.38 1.23 9.90
N ASN A 82 14.33 1.46 10.69
CA ASN A 82 14.15 2.75 11.36
C ASN A 82 13.49 2.59 12.74
N ALA A 83 13.68 3.62 13.55
CA ALA A 83 13.09 3.76 14.87
C ALA A 83 12.57 5.19 15.03
N CYS A 84 11.42 5.33 15.69
CA CYS A 84 10.77 6.61 15.98
C CYS A 84 10.26 6.63 17.41
N LYS A 85 10.29 7.81 18.05
CA LYS A 85 9.73 8.03 19.39
C LYS A 85 8.22 7.83 19.45
N GLY A 86 7.53 8.08 18.33
CA GLY A 86 6.09 7.87 18.13
C GLY A 86 5.21 9.07 18.47
N ASP A 87 5.63 9.95 19.38
CA ASP A 87 4.91 11.21 19.70
C ASP A 87 5.46 12.44 18.96
N SER A 88 6.53 12.26 18.19
CA SER A 88 7.30 13.29 17.48
C SER A 88 8.17 12.63 16.41
N PRO A 89 8.63 13.36 15.38
CA PRO A 89 9.49 12.80 14.32
C PRO A 89 10.95 12.65 14.78
N LEU A 90 11.18 12.34 16.06
CA LEU A 90 12.50 12.02 16.58
C LEU A 90 12.85 10.59 16.17
N SER A 91 13.51 10.48 15.02
CA SER A 91 13.68 9.21 14.33
C SER A 91 15.07 9.06 13.73
N ALA A 92 15.48 7.81 13.56
CA ALA A 92 16.72 7.43 12.90
C ALA A 92 16.44 6.30 11.91
N LEU A 93 17.01 6.42 10.71
CA LEU A 93 17.00 5.42 9.64
C LEU A 93 18.43 4.89 9.47
N GLY A 94 18.60 3.58 9.42
CA GLY A 94 19.90 2.93 9.21
C GLY A 94 19.84 1.74 8.28
N ILE A 95 21.01 1.15 8.01
CA ILE A 95 21.17 0.00 7.13
C ILE A 95 21.75 -1.16 7.92
N ALA A 96 21.21 -2.36 7.73
CA ALA A 96 21.83 -3.60 8.17
C ALA A 96 21.91 -4.59 7.00
N VAL A 97 22.93 -5.43 6.98
CA VAL A 97 23.22 -6.32 5.84
C VAL A 97 23.36 -7.76 6.30
N SER A 98 22.80 -8.69 5.52
CA SER A 98 22.92 -10.14 5.72
C SER A 98 23.25 -10.82 4.40
N ASP A 99 24.00 -11.91 4.44
CA ASP A 99 24.19 -12.82 3.30
C ASP A 99 23.00 -13.77 3.12
N ASN A 100 22.11 -13.85 4.11
CA ASN A 100 20.92 -14.70 4.11
C ASN A 100 19.66 -13.86 4.39
N ILE A 101 18.57 -14.07 3.63
CA ILE A 101 17.33 -13.29 3.77
C ILE A 101 16.71 -13.38 5.18
N GLU A 102 16.85 -14.53 5.85
CA GLU A 102 16.36 -14.77 7.22
C GLU A 102 17.34 -14.30 8.32
N GLY A 103 18.40 -13.56 7.96
CA GLY A 103 19.41 -13.04 8.87
C GLY A 103 20.56 -14.02 9.20
N PRO A 104 21.43 -13.67 10.17
CA PRO A 104 21.36 -12.46 10.98
C PRO A 104 21.89 -11.21 10.25
N TYR A 105 21.13 -10.12 10.30
CA TYR A 105 21.52 -8.81 9.76
C TYR A 105 22.53 -8.11 10.68
N LYS A 106 23.56 -7.50 10.08
CA LYS A 106 24.61 -6.75 10.75
C LYS A 106 24.59 -5.28 10.41
N ASN A 107 24.60 -4.45 11.44
CA ASN A 107 24.45 -3.01 11.29
C ASN A 107 25.61 -2.38 10.50
N LYS A 108 25.29 -1.47 9.59
CA LYS A 108 26.22 -0.64 8.83
C LYS A 108 26.20 0.84 9.25
N GLY A 109 25.26 1.22 10.11
CA GLY A 109 25.16 2.55 10.70
C GLY A 109 23.85 3.26 10.37
N VAL A 110 23.57 4.31 11.14
CA VAL A 110 22.49 5.26 10.86
C VAL A 110 22.89 6.16 9.70
N ILE A 111 21.99 6.33 8.73
CA ILE A 111 22.20 7.13 7.52
C ILE A 111 21.42 8.46 7.54
N LEU A 112 20.29 8.53 8.26
CA LEU A 112 19.50 9.76 8.39
C LEU A 112 18.94 9.90 9.80
N LYS A 113 18.75 11.15 10.25
CA LYS A 113 18.07 11.52 11.51
C LYS A 113 17.05 12.64 11.27
N SER A 114 16.00 12.63 12.08
CA SER A 114 15.01 13.71 12.16
C SER A 114 14.67 14.05 13.61
N GLY A 115 14.01 15.18 13.82
CA GLY A 115 13.51 15.61 15.14
C GLY A 115 14.55 16.25 16.06
N MET A 116 15.74 16.57 15.54
CA MET A 116 16.77 17.29 16.28
C MET A 116 16.36 18.74 16.56
N THR A 117 16.83 19.30 17.67
CA THR A 117 16.65 20.73 18.02
C THR A 117 17.66 21.64 17.32
N GLY A 118 18.27 21.20 16.21
CA GLY A 118 19.40 21.87 15.58
C GLY A 118 19.44 21.64 14.07
N MET A 119 20.64 21.73 13.50
CA MET A 119 20.85 21.43 12.09
C MET A 119 20.51 19.97 11.78
N GLY A 120 19.67 19.76 10.77
CA GLY A 120 19.36 18.46 10.18
C GLY A 120 20.41 18.03 9.16
N ASP A 121 20.13 16.93 8.47
CA ASP A 121 21.09 16.28 7.55
C ASP A 121 21.34 17.10 6.26
N ASP A 122 20.49 18.09 5.98
CA ASP A 122 20.69 19.07 4.91
C ASP A 122 21.52 20.29 5.34
N GLY A 123 21.96 20.35 6.60
CA GLY A 123 22.71 21.47 7.17
C GLY A 123 21.84 22.67 7.56
N GLU A 124 20.52 22.57 7.44
CA GLU A 124 19.57 23.60 7.86
C GLU A 124 18.89 23.26 9.18
N MET A 125 18.26 24.23 9.83
CA MET A 125 17.45 23.95 11.02
C MET A 125 16.33 22.95 10.69
N TYR A 126 16.19 21.90 11.52
CA TYR A 126 15.11 20.92 11.35
C TYR A 126 13.75 21.55 11.67
N ASP A 127 12.81 21.40 10.73
CA ASP A 127 11.44 21.89 10.80
C ASP A 127 10.52 20.79 10.26
N ALA A 128 9.76 20.16 11.16
CA ALA A 128 8.87 19.04 10.84
C ALA A 128 7.69 19.44 9.94
N THR A 129 7.45 20.72 9.67
CA THR A 129 6.44 21.13 8.67
C THR A 129 6.95 21.01 7.24
N GLN A 130 8.28 20.98 7.04
CA GLN A 130 8.91 20.99 5.72
C GLN A 130 9.86 19.81 5.49
N LYS A 131 10.48 19.29 6.55
CA LYS A 131 11.46 18.20 6.52
C LYS A 131 10.82 16.87 6.97
N PRO A 132 11.26 15.73 6.42
CA PRO A 132 10.60 14.45 6.65
C PRO A 132 10.77 13.97 8.08
N ASN A 133 9.89 13.06 8.48
CA ASN A 133 10.22 12.05 9.48
C ASN A 133 11.00 10.93 8.77
N VAL A 134 12.20 10.56 9.25
CA VAL A 134 13.06 9.58 8.54
C VAL A 134 12.68 8.13 8.87
N VAL A 135 11.49 7.72 8.42
CA VAL A 135 10.91 6.37 8.59
C VAL A 135 10.28 5.90 7.28
N ASP A 136 9.78 4.68 7.26
CA ASP A 136 9.05 4.06 6.14
C ASP A 136 9.81 4.10 4.81
N PRO A 137 11.06 3.58 4.75
CA PRO A 137 11.78 3.45 3.50
C PRO A 137 11.12 2.39 2.60
N ASP A 138 11.18 2.64 1.30
CA ASP A 138 11.08 1.64 0.24
C ASP A 138 12.29 1.86 -0.69
N VAL A 139 13.05 0.80 -0.93
CA VAL A 139 14.27 0.83 -1.72
C VAL A 139 14.09 -0.03 -2.96
N PHE A 140 14.26 0.59 -4.12
CA PHE A 140 13.96 -0.04 -5.39
C PHE A 140 14.98 0.32 -6.46
N PHE A 141 15.16 -0.58 -7.44
CA PHE A 141 15.85 -0.25 -8.67
C PHE A 141 14.88 0.35 -9.68
N ASP A 142 15.30 1.43 -10.35
CA ASP A 142 14.58 1.93 -11.51
C ASP A 142 14.85 1.06 -12.75
N LYS A 143 14.19 1.38 -13.88
CA LYS A 143 14.28 0.59 -15.12
C LYS A 143 15.65 0.74 -15.82
N GLU A 144 16.46 1.69 -15.36
CA GLU A 144 17.82 1.95 -15.83
C GLU A 144 18.88 1.35 -14.90
N GLY A 145 18.46 0.72 -13.79
CA GLY A 145 19.33 0.08 -12.81
C GLY A 145 19.92 1.02 -11.76
N LYS A 146 19.41 2.25 -11.62
CA LYS A 146 19.77 3.12 -10.49
C LYS A 146 18.98 2.71 -9.26
N LEU A 147 19.62 2.81 -8.10
CA LEU A 147 19.02 2.48 -6.82
C LEU A 147 18.44 3.77 -6.20
N TRP A 148 17.18 3.71 -5.78
CA TRP A 148 16.47 4.81 -5.15
C TRP A 148 15.90 4.38 -3.80
N MET A 149 15.76 5.33 -2.89
CA MET A 149 14.97 5.16 -1.68
C MET A 149 13.92 6.26 -1.60
N VAL A 150 12.65 5.87 -1.57
CA VAL A 150 11.54 6.75 -1.21
C VAL A 150 11.19 6.51 0.26
N TYR A 151 10.89 7.56 1.02
CA TYR A 151 10.62 7.43 2.45
C TYR A 151 9.84 8.63 3.00
N GLY A 152 9.29 8.49 4.19
CA GLY A 152 8.65 9.56 4.95
C GLY A 152 7.32 9.18 5.56
N SER A 153 7.04 9.74 6.74
CA SER A 153 5.74 9.67 7.40
C SER A 153 5.36 11.04 7.97
N TYR A 154 4.19 11.53 7.54
CA TYR A 154 3.60 12.76 7.99
C TYR A 154 4.57 13.95 7.81
N SER A 155 4.73 14.78 8.85
CA SER A 155 5.74 15.85 8.93
C SER A 155 5.86 16.67 7.63
N GLY A 156 7.07 16.81 7.09
CA GLY A 156 7.35 17.54 5.87
C GLY A 156 6.99 16.83 4.58
N GLY A 157 6.47 15.60 4.64
CA GLY A 157 6.05 14.81 3.49
C GLY A 157 6.99 13.67 3.12
N ILE A 158 6.82 13.22 1.88
CA ILE A 158 7.50 12.08 1.26
C ILE A 158 8.66 12.58 0.41
N PHE A 159 9.81 11.94 0.55
CA PHE A 159 11.06 12.30 -0.11
C PHE A 159 11.68 11.10 -0.82
N ILE A 160 12.50 11.38 -1.82
CA ILE A 160 13.26 10.38 -2.56
C ILE A 160 14.73 10.79 -2.68
N MET A 161 15.65 9.83 -2.62
CA MET A 161 17.07 10.05 -2.85
C MET A 161 17.71 8.89 -3.63
N GLU A 162 18.76 9.21 -4.38
CA GLU A 162 19.55 8.22 -5.11
C GLU A 162 20.57 7.56 -4.17
N LEU A 163 20.73 6.24 -4.29
CA LEU A 163 21.66 5.43 -3.50
C LEU A 163 22.78 4.87 -4.38
N ASP A 164 23.93 4.59 -3.77
CA ASP A 164 24.99 3.80 -4.41
C ASP A 164 24.54 2.35 -4.52
N ALA A 165 24.27 1.89 -5.75
CA ALA A 165 23.81 0.54 -6.05
C ALA A 165 24.73 -0.61 -5.59
N ASN A 166 26.01 -0.32 -5.28
CA ASN A 166 26.96 -1.32 -4.77
C ASN A 166 27.09 -1.30 -3.25
N ARG A 167 26.58 -0.26 -2.58
CA ARG A 167 26.81 -0.05 -1.14
C ARG A 167 25.52 0.14 -0.35
N GLY A 168 24.41 0.51 -0.99
CA GLY A 168 23.13 0.83 -0.36
C GLY A 168 23.09 2.18 0.38
N PHE A 169 24.17 2.96 0.37
CA PHE A 169 24.20 4.26 1.06
C PHE A 169 23.73 5.38 0.13
N PRO A 170 23.11 6.45 0.67
CA PRO A 170 22.81 7.65 -0.11
C PRO A 170 24.06 8.20 -0.81
N LEU A 171 23.90 8.65 -2.06
CA LEU A 171 24.92 9.47 -2.71
C LEU A 171 25.12 10.79 -1.93
N PRO A 172 26.35 11.37 -1.93
CA PRO A 172 26.65 12.55 -1.13
C PRO A 172 25.85 13.79 -1.57
N ASP A 173 25.77 14.79 -0.68
CA ASP A 173 25.26 16.14 -0.93
C ASP A 173 23.77 16.22 -1.34
N GLN A 174 22.95 15.27 -0.90
CA GLN A 174 21.49 15.25 -1.15
C GLN A 174 20.64 15.82 -0.01
N GLY A 175 21.18 15.95 1.21
CA GLY A 175 20.39 16.25 2.41
C GLY A 175 19.29 15.20 2.62
N TYR A 176 18.04 15.64 2.72
CA TYR A 176 16.87 14.74 2.77
C TYR A 176 16.38 14.28 1.38
N GLY A 177 17.07 14.62 0.29
CA GLY A 177 16.65 14.28 -1.07
C GLY A 177 15.58 15.22 -1.63
N LYS A 178 14.93 14.78 -2.71
CA LYS A 178 13.88 15.51 -3.42
C LYS A 178 12.53 15.23 -2.78
N LYS A 179 11.77 16.29 -2.44
CA LYS A 179 10.38 16.16 -1.99
C LYS A 179 9.49 15.72 -3.15
N LEU A 180 8.64 14.72 -2.92
CA LEU A 180 7.64 14.24 -3.87
C LEU A 180 6.25 14.83 -3.60
N LEU A 181 5.86 14.90 -2.33
CA LEU A 181 4.55 15.40 -1.88
C LEU A 181 4.51 15.59 -0.36
N GLY A 182 3.43 16.18 0.15
CA GLY A 182 3.24 16.38 1.57
C GLY A 182 3.95 17.62 2.13
N ALA A 183 3.35 18.20 3.16
CA ALA A 183 3.93 19.20 4.05
C ALA A 183 2.94 19.43 5.20
N ASN A 184 3.37 20.20 6.20
CA ASN A 184 2.53 20.68 7.30
C ASN A 184 1.79 19.55 8.03
N HIS A 185 2.48 18.43 8.25
CA HIS A 185 1.93 17.26 8.94
C HIS A 185 0.68 16.68 8.26
N ALA A 186 0.62 16.67 6.93
CA ALA A 186 -0.38 15.86 6.22
C ALA A 186 -0.26 14.39 6.67
N ARG A 187 -1.38 13.72 6.98
CA ARG A 187 -1.41 12.30 7.38
C ARG A 187 -1.20 11.40 6.17
N ILE A 188 0.01 11.42 5.62
CA ILE A 188 0.45 10.66 4.45
C ILE A 188 1.77 9.99 4.82
N GLU A 189 1.85 8.68 4.62
CA GLU A 189 3.03 7.86 4.94
C GLU A 189 3.13 6.62 4.05
N ALA A 190 4.08 5.73 4.37
CA ALA A 190 4.25 4.44 3.72
C ALA A 190 4.38 4.52 2.18
N PRO A 191 5.34 5.31 1.66
CA PRO A 191 5.57 5.34 0.23
C PRO A 191 6.13 4.00 -0.24
N TYR A 192 5.59 3.49 -1.35
CA TYR A 192 6.11 2.30 -2.00
C TYR A 192 6.09 2.46 -3.52
N MET A 193 7.21 2.19 -4.18
CA MET A 193 7.37 2.37 -5.61
C MET A 193 7.21 1.05 -6.36
N LEU A 194 6.37 1.05 -7.38
CA LEU A 194 6.24 -0.05 -8.32
C LEU A 194 6.42 0.46 -9.74
N TYR A 195 7.40 -0.07 -10.46
CA TYR A 195 7.47 0.10 -11.91
C TYR A 195 6.57 -0.93 -12.61
N SER A 196 5.78 -0.49 -13.58
CA SER A 196 5.02 -1.37 -14.47
C SER A 196 5.64 -1.39 -15.87
N PRO A 197 6.12 -2.55 -16.34
CA PRO A 197 6.57 -2.69 -17.73
C PRO A 197 5.41 -2.63 -18.73
N GLU A 198 4.18 -2.88 -18.29
CA GLU A 198 2.97 -2.84 -19.14
C GLU A 198 2.59 -1.41 -19.53
N THR A 199 2.65 -0.47 -18.58
CA THR A 199 2.24 0.92 -18.80
C THR A 199 3.42 1.88 -18.95
N ASP A 200 4.64 1.41 -18.66
CA ASP A 200 5.87 2.20 -18.56
C ASP A 200 5.71 3.39 -17.60
N TYR A 201 5.10 3.16 -16.45
CA TYR A 201 4.95 4.13 -15.36
C TYR A 201 5.54 3.59 -14.05
N TYR A 202 6.03 4.51 -13.24
CA TYR A 202 6.25 4.33 -11.82
C TYR A 202 4.95 4.68 -11.09
N TYR A 203 4.48 3.79 -10.22
CA TYR A 203 3.35 3.99 -9.35
C TYR A 203 3.86 4.20 -7.93
N LEU A 204 3.57 5.37 -7.36
CA LEU A 204 3.85 5.69 -5.97
C LEU A 204 2.60 5.38 -5.15
N PHE A 205 2.63 4.26 -4.44
CA PHE A 205 1.64 3.91 -3.43
C PHE A 205 1.89 4.69 -2.15
N LEU A 206 0.81 5.04 -1.46
CA LEU A 206 0.82 5.83 -0.23
C LEU A 206 -0.32 5.36 0.66
N SER A 207 -0.18 5.58 1.97
CA SER A 207 -1.30 5.44 2.91
C SER A 207 -1.70 6.80 3.48
N TYR A 208 -3.00 7.08 3.41
CA TYR A 208 -3.60 8.33 3.89
C TYR A 208 -4.40 8.07 5.17
N GLY A 209 -4.44 9.04 6.07
CA GLY A 209 -5.14 8.92 7.35
C GLY A 209 -4.27 8.24 8.42
N GLY A 210 -4.89 7.80 9.51
CA GLY A 210 -4.20 7.12 10.62
C GLY A 210 -4.45 5.62 10.64
N LEU A 211 -3.42 4.84 10.97
CA LEU A 211 -3.44 3.36 10.97
C LEU A 211 -4.45 2.71 11.95
N ALA A 212 -4.82 3.41 13.03
CA ALA A 212 -5.73 2.87 14.05
C ALA A 212 -7.14 2.64 13.48
N ALA A 213 -7.96 1.84 14.15
CA ALA A 213 -9.31 1.51 13.67
C ALA A 213 -10.21 2.76 13.46
N ASP A 214 -9.94 3.85 14.19
CA ASP A 214 -10.64 5.13 14.11
C ASP A 214 -9.90 6.19 13.26
N GLY A 215 -8.79 5.81 12.62
CA GLY A 215 -7.90 6.76 11.93
C GLY A 215 -8.22 6.98 10.45
N GLY A 216 -9.01 6.10 9.84
CA GLY A 216 -9.44 6.19 8.44
C GLY A 216 -8.35 5.88 7.42
N TYR A 217 -7.49 4.92 7.73
CA TYR A 217 -6.40 4.51 6.84
C TYR A 217 -6.92 4.01 5.50
N ASN A 218 -6.33 4.49 4.41
CA ASN A 218 -6.70 4.11 3.05
C ASN A 218 -5.50 4.14 2.12
N ILE A 219 -5.47 3.19 1.17
CA ILE A 219 -4.40 3.06 0.18
C ILE A 219 -4.70 4.00 -0.99
N ARG A 220 -3.69 4.77 -1.39
CA ARG A 220 -3.72 5.64 -2.57
C ARG A 220 -2.57 5.37 -3.52
N VAL A 221 -2.74 5.78 -4.77
CA VAL A 221 -1.69 5.70 -5.78
C VAL A 221 -1.66 6.95 -6.66
N ALA A 222 -0.45 7.34 -7.07
CA ALA A 222 -0.16 8.31 -8.11
C ALA A 222 0.86 7.72 -9.09
N ARG A 223 1.09 8.34 -10.26
CA ARG A 223 2.06 7.81 -11.24
C ARG A 223 2.99 8.87 -11.82
N SER A 224 4.14 8.43 -12.31
CA SER A 224 5.09 9.26 -13.07
C SER A 224 5.86 8.45 -14.12
N LYS A 225 6.39 9.11 -15.14
CA LYS A 225 7.33 8.52 -16.10
C LYS A 225 8.76 8.43 -15.57
N ALA A 226 9.08 9.14 -14.48
CA ALA A 226 10.38 9.13 -13.82
C ALA A 226 10.23 8.62 -12.38
N PRO A 227 11.24 7.91 -11.83
CA PRO A 227 11.18 7.39 -10.46
C PRO A 227 11.09 8.50 -9.41
N ASP A 228 11.62 9.70 -9.71
CA ASP A 228 11.64 10.86 -8.83
C ASP A 228 10.56 11.90 -9.17
N GLY A 229 9.57 11.56 -9.99
CA GLY A 229 8.44 12.43 -10.32
C GLY A 229 8.71 13.47 -11.42
N PRO A 230 7.81 14.45 -11.62
CA PRO A 230 6.63 14.73 -10.81
C PRO A 230 5.58 13.61 -10.89
N PHE A 231 4.86 13.37 -9.80
CA PHE A 231 3.77 12.40 -9.72
C PHE A 231 2.43 13.10 -9.87
N GLU A 232 1.52 12.50 -10.61
CA GLU A 232 0.16 12.99 -10.82
C GLU A 232 -0.86 11.90 -10.48
N ASP A 233 -2.08 12.31 -10.11
CA ASP A 233 -3.23 11.41 -9.96
C ASP A 233 -4.04 11.25 -11.26
N SER A 234 -5.16 10.53 -11.21
CA SER A 234 -6.01 10.28 -12.39
C SER A 234 -6.76 11.52 -12.89
N GLU A 235 -6.79 12.60 -12.10
CA GLU A 235 -7.34 13.91 -12.49
C GLU A 235 -6.26 14.86 -13.00
N ASP A 236 -5.04 14.36 -13.25
CA ASP A 236 -3.89 15.14 -13.67
C ASP A 236 -3.44 16.17 -12.60
N GLN A 237 -3.78 15.93 -11.32
CA GLN A 237 -3.35 16.79 -10.21
C GLN A 237 -1.93 16.44 -9.77
N ASP A 238 -1.05 17.45 -9.72
CA ASP A 238 0.32 17.28 -9.25
C ASP A 238 0.35 17.03 -7.73
N MET A 239 0.89 15.86 -7.36
CA MET A 239 0.94 15.37 -5.98
C MET A 239 1.79 16.26 -5.07
N ILE A 240 2.70 17.09 -5.60
CA ILE A 240 3.44 18.05 -4.76
C ILE A 240 2.51 19.02 -4.00
N ASN A 241 1.28 19.20 -4.50
CA ASN A 241 0.27 20.06 -3.89
C ASN A 241 -0.61 19.33 -2.85
N ALA A 242 -0.45 18.02 -2.68
CA ALA A 242 -1.14 17.24 -1.65
C ALA A 242 -0.50 17.51 -0.27
N GLN A 243 -0.83 18.63 0.34
CA GLN A 243 -0.23 19.11 1.61
C GLN A 243 -1.30 19.58 2.61
N GLY A 244 -0.96 19.55 3.90
CA GLY A 244 -1.80 20.13 4.94
C GLY A 244 -1.75 21.66 4.94
N SER A 245 -2.71 22.29 5.59
CA SER A 245 -2.66 23.74 5.83
C SER A 245 -1.57 24.09 6.86
N PRO A 246 -0.83 25.22 6.71
CA PRO A 246 0.25 25.59 7.62
C PRO A 246 -0.16 25.77 9.10
N THR A 247 -1.45 25.95 9.39
CA THR A 247 -1.95 26.27 10.72
C THR A 247 -2.81 25.18 11.35
N VAL A 248 -3.09 24.09 10.63
CA VAL A 248 -3.98 23.02 11.09
C VAL A 248 -3.21 21.71 11.03
N LEU A 249 -2.95 21.12 12.20
CA LEU A 249 -2.33 19.81 12.30
C LEU A 249 -3.30 18.75 11.79
N PHE A 250 -2.84 17.87 10.89
CA PHE A 250 -3.65 16.77 10.33
C PHE A 250 -4.91 17.25 9.59
N ASP A 251 -4.78 18.29 8.76
CA ASP A 251 -5.88 18.87 7.96
C ASP A 251 -6.31 17.98 6.78
N ASP A 252 -6.87 16.80 7.07
CA ASP A 252 -7.28 15.80 6.08
C ASP A 252 -8.03 16.36 4.87
N PRO A 253 -9.01 17.28 5.01
CA PRO A 253 -9.73 17.82 3.86
C PRO A 253 -8.85 18.54 2.84
N ALA A 254 -7.67 19.05 3.23
CA ALA A 254 -6.77 19.79 2.34
C ALA A 254 -6.08 18.87 1.30
N TYR A 255 -5.80 17.62 1.66
CA TYR A 255 -5.10 16.66 0.79
C TYR A 255 -5.93 15.44 0.39
N ALA A 256 -7.09 15.20 1.02
CA ALA A 256 -8.03 14.15 0.62
C ALA A 256 -8.49 14.20 -0.87
N PRO A 257 -8.52 15.35 -1.55
CA PRO A 257 -8.86 15.38 -2.98
C PRO A 257 -7.81 14.80 -3.93
N TYR A 258 -6.58 14.52 -3.47
CA TYR A 258 -5.46 14.09 -4.32
C TYR A 258 -5.22 12.58 -4.26
N GLY A 259 -4.78 12.00 -5.38
CA GLY A 259 -4.43 10.58 -5.49
C GLY A 259 -5.65 9.71 -5.75
N VAL A 260 -5.41 8.57 -6.40
CA VAL A 260 -6.44 7.55 -6.66
C VAL A 260 -6.62 6.72 -5.39
N LYS A 261 -7.80 6.76 -4.76
CA LYS A 261 -8.11 5.94 -3.58
C LYS A 261 -8.49 4.53 -4.02
N LEU A 262 -7.62 3.56 -3.74
CA LEU A 262 -7.76 2.17 -4.15
C LEU A 262 -8.61 1.35 -3.18
N MET A 263 -8.47 1.59 -1.88
CA MET A 263 -9.14 0.82 -0.83
C MET A 263 -9.25 1.65 0.44
N GLY A 264 -10.41 1.60 1.10
CA GLY A 264 -10.64 2.14 2.45
C GLY A 264 -11.49 1.17 3.27
N ASN A 265 -12.09 1.63 4.37
CA ASN A 265 -12.95 0.79 5.20
C ASN A 265 -14.19 0.33 4.42
N PHE A 266 -14.47 -0.98 4.44
CA PHE A 266 -15.65 -1.54 3.80
C PHE A 266 -16.14 -2.81 4.50
N GLU A 267 -17.39 -3.19 4.24
CA GLU A 267 -17.95 -4.48 4.63
C GLU A 267 -18.97 -4.95 3.58
N PHE A 268 -18.75 -6.14 3.02
CA PHE A 268 -19.76 -6.84 2.23
C PHE A 268 -20.78 -7.48 3.16
N LEU A 269 -21.98 -6.89 3.22
CA LEU A 269 -23.08 -7.37 4.04
C LEU A 269 -23.70 -8.64 3.46
N ASN A 270 -24.27 -9.48 4.33
CA ASN A 270 -25.10 -10.59 3.87
C ASN A 270 -26.43 -10.07 3.34
N THR A 271 -26.97 -10.75 2.32
CA THR A 271 -28.36 -10.61 1.91
C THR A 271 -29.28 -11.46 2.78
N ASP A 272 -30.59 -11.21 2.70
CA ASP A 272 -31.60 -11.97 3.47
C ASP A 272 -31.59 -13.48 3.14
N ASP A 273 -31.13 -13.86 1.95
CA ASP A 273 -31.08 -15.24 1.44
C ASP A 273 -29.74 -15.94 1.72
N GLU A 274 -28.72 -15.22 2.21
CA GLU A 274 -27.43 -15.80 2.58
C GLU A 274 -27.45 -16.33 4.02
N LEU A 275 -26.71 -17.42 4.24
CA LEU A 275 -26.45 -17.85 5.62
C LEU A 275 -25.73 -16.72 6.36
N PRO A 276 -26.07 -16.46 7.64
CA PRO A 276 -25.39 -15.45 8.43
C PRO A 276 -23.94 -15.89 8.69
N VAL A 277 -23.06 -15.49 7.79
CA VAL A 277 -21.60 -15.57 7.91
C VAL A 277 -21.08 -14.20 8.34
N SER A 278 -19.87 -14.11 8.88
CA SER A 278 -19.29 -12.79 9.13
C SER A 278 -19.13 -12.07 7.79
N GLY A 279 -19.58 -10.82 7.70
CA GLY A 279 -19.30 -9.99 6.53
C GLY A 279 -17.79 -9.92 6.29
N GLU A 280 -17.37 -10.00 5.03
CA GLU A 280 -15.98 -9.77 4.66
C GLU A 280 -15.77 -8.26 4.61
N GLY A 281 -14.85 -7.76 5.43
CA GLY A 281 -14.64 -6.33 5.55
C GLY A 281 -13.33 -5.99 6.23
N TYR A 282 -12.82 -4.82 5.89
CA TYR A 282 -11.56 -4.27 6.37
C TYR A 282 -11.77 -2.94 7.06
N VAL A 283 -10.93 -2.68 8.05
CA VAL A 283 -10.82 -1.40 8.74
C VAL A 283 -9.36 -0.96 8.68
N SER A 284 -9.13 0.27 8.28
CA SER A 284 -7.83 0.88 8.11
C SER A 284 -6.85 -0.02 7.31
N PRO A 285 -7.21 -0.50 6.10
CA PRO A 285 -6.26 -1.20 5.25
C PRO A 285 -5.19 -0.24 4.73
N GLY A 286 -3.91 -0.60 4.86
CA GLY A 286 -2.82 0.23 4.36
C GLY A 286 -1.42 -0.24 4.72
N HIS A 287 -0.48 0.69 4.58
CA HIS A 287 0.96 0.49 4.59
C HIS A 287 1.35 -0.69 3.70
N ASN A 288 1.10 -0.51 2.40
CA ASN A 288 1.26 -1.57 1.43
C ASN A 288 2.68 -1.62 0.87
N SER A 289 3.05 -2.81 0.44
CA SER A 289 4.01 -3.02 -0.64
C SER A 289 3.32 -3.61 -1.85
N ALA A 290 4.01 -3.67 -2.98
CA ALA A 290 3.46 -4.23 -4.21
C ALA A 290 4.56 -4.82 -5.09
N PHE A 291 4.22 -5.78 -5.94
CA PHE A 291 5.16 -6.27 -6.95
C PHE A 291 4.45 -6.69 -8.23
N ASN A 292 5.19 -6.66 -9.34
CA ASN A 292 4.83 -7.35 -10.56
C ASN A 292 5.62 -8.66 -10.62
N ASP A 293 4.92 -9.77 -10.78
CA ASP A 293 5.53 -11.07 -10.99
C ASP A 293 5.83 -11.22 -12.48
N GLU A 294 7.10 -11.10 -12.87
CA GLU A 294 7.51 -11.17 -14.28
C GLU A 294 7.21 -12.53 -14.92
N GLU A 295 7.08 -13.63 -14.15
CA GLU A 295 6.85 -14.96 -14.69
C GLU A 295 5.41 -15.14 -15.19
N ASN A 296 4.44 -14.55 -14.48
CA ASN A 296 3.02 -14.68 -14.80
C ASN A 296 2.34 -13.36 -15.19
N GLY A 297 3.07 -12.24 -15.13
CA GLY A 297 2.61 -10.90 -15.47
C GLY A 297 1.63 -10.29 -14.47
N LYS A 298 1.34 -10.93 -13.34
CA LYS A 298 0.35 -10.46 -12.37
C LYS A 298 0.94 -9.39 -11.46
N TYR A 299 0.08 -8.51 -10.98
CA TYR A 299 0.41 -7.53 -9.95
C TYR A 299 -0.23 -7.92 -8.63
N TYR A 300 0.48 -7.71 -7.54
CA TYR A 300 0.01 -8.03 -6.20
C TYR A 300 0.17 -6.83 -5.27
N LEU A 301 -0.84 -6.60 -4.44
CA LEU A 301 -0.85 -5.62 -3.37
C LEU A 301 -0.82 -6.36 -2.03
N ILE A 302 0.18 -6.08 -1.21
CA ILE A 302 0.37 -6.71 0.10
C ILE A 302 0.28 -5.62 1.15
N PHE A 303 -0.59 -5.77 2.13
CA PHE A 303 -0.85 -4.75 3.13
C PHE A 303 -1.28 -5.37 4.45
N HIS A 304 -1.30 -4.58 5.51
CA HIS A 304 -1.99 -4.98 6.74
C HIS A 304 -3.36 -4.34 6.80
N THR A 305 -4.29 -4.99 7.49
CA THR A 305 -5.60 -4.41 7.77
C THR A 305 -6.09 -4.85 9.14
N ARG A 306 -6.91 -4.00 9.77
CA ARG A 306 -7.80 -4.37 10.87
C ARG A 306 -9.12 -4.85 10.29
N PHE A 307 -10.06 -5.21 11.17
CA PHE A 307 -11.34 -5.81 10.78
C PHE A 307 -12.50 -5.23 11.58
N PRO A 308 -13.70 -5.15 10.99
CA PRO A 308 -14.92 -4.81 11.71
C PRO A 308 -15.06 -5.64 12.99
N ASN A 309 -15.39 -4.99 14.10
CA ASN A 309 -15.63 -5.64 15.39
C ASN A 309 -14.45 -6.43 16.00
N ARG A 310 -13.21 -6.23 15.53
CA ARG A 310 -12.00 -6.88 16.09
C ARG A 310 -11.01 -5.91 16.76
N GLY A 311 -11.37 -4.63 16.87
CA GLY A 311 -10.51 -3.58 17.43
C GLY A 311 -9.20 -3.44 16.65
N GLU A 312 -8.08 -3.33 17.36
CA GLU A 312 -6.74 -3.14 16.78
C GLU A 312 -6.09 -4.43 16.26
N LYS A 313 -6.79 -5.57 16.27
CA LYS A 313 -6.23 -6.81 15.71
C LYS A 313 -6.04 -6.66 14.21
N HIS A 314 -4.84 -6.93 13.74
CA HIS A 314 -4.47 -6.80 12.33
C HIS A 314 -3.80 -8.06 11.78
N GLU A 315 -3.95 -8.29 10.48
CA GLU A 315 -3.35 -9.39 9.75
C GLU A 315 -2.86 -8.89 8.37
N VAL A 316 -1.97 -9.65 7.75
CA VAL A 316 -1.56 -9.41 6.36
C VAL A 316 -2.69 -9.83 5.42
N ARG A 317 -2.88 -9.08 4.34
CA ARG A 317 -3.73 -9.44 3.20
C ARG A 317 -2.94 -9.25 1.91
N VAL A 318 -3.31 -10.06 0.93
CA VAL A 318 -2.79 -9.98 -0.44
C VAL A 318 -3.98 -9.91 -1.37
N HIS A 319 -4.02 -8.92 -2.24
CA HIS A 319 -5.01 -8.78 -3.29
C HIS A 319 -4.30 -8.71 -4.64
N GLN A 320 -4.86 -9.37 -5.66
CA GLN A 320 -4.37 -9.17 -7.02
C GLN A 320 -4.74 -7.75 -7.49
N MET A 321 -3.89 -7.17 -8.34
CA MET A 321 -4.18 -5.93 -9.06
C MET A 321 -4.15 -6.17 -10.56
N PHE A 322 -4.85 -5.31 -11.29
CA PHE A 322 -4.91 -5.30 -12.75
C PHE A 322 -4.73 -3.86 -13.23
N MET A 323 -4.07 -3.67 -14.38
CA MET A 323 -4.05 -2.36 -15.02
C MET A 323 -5.33 -2.18 -15.83
N ASN A 324 -6.10 -1.13 -15.55
CA ASN A 324 -7.27 -0.80 -16.36
C ASN A 324 -6.84 -0.17 -17.71
N SER A 325 -7.82 0.09 -18.58
CA SER A 325 -7.58 0.67 -19.91
C SER A 325 -6.92 2.05 -19.91
N GLU A 326 -6.94 2.76 -18.79
CA GLU A 326 -6.31 4.08 -18.61
C GLU A 326 -4.91 3.98 -17.96
N GLY A 327 -4.42 2.76 -17.73
CA GLY A 327 -3.13 2.50 -17.08
C GLY A 327 -3.13 2.87 -15.60
N TRP A 328 -4.22 2.60 -14.87
CA TRP A 328 -4.30 2.70 -13.41
C TRP A 328 -4.55 1.31 -12.80
N PRO A 329 -3.90 0.97 -11.67
CA PRO A 329 -4.17 -0.28 -10.99
C PRO A 329 -5.60 -0.24 -10.41
N VAL A 330 -6.32 -1.34 -10.57
CA VAL A 330 -7.58 -1.65 -9.89
C VAL A 330 -7.35 -2.88 -9.02
N VAL A 331 -7.86 -2.84 -7.79
CA VAL A 331 -7.61 -3.89 -6.78
C VAL A 331 -8.76 -4.88 -6.77
N ALA A 332 -8.45 -6.17 -6.79
CA ALA A 332 -9.43 -7.25 -6.70
C ALA A 332 -10.25 -7.13 -5.38
N PRO A 333 -11.59 -7.24 -5.41
CA PRO A 333 -12.42 -7.09 -4.22
C PRO A 333 -12.16 -8.10 -3.10
N HIS A 334 -11.80 -9.33 -3.45
CA HIS A 334 -11.46 -10.38 -2.49
C HIS A 334 -9.95 -10.58 -2.43
N ARG A 335 -9.49 -11.18 -1.33
CA ARG A 335 -8.07 -11.55 -1.22
C ARG A 335 -7.70 -12.59 -2.29
N TYR A 336 -6.44 -12.58 -2.69
CA TYR A 336 -5.89 -13.51 -3.66
C TYR A 336 -6.16 -14.98 -3.26
N GLY A 337 -6.80 -15.71 -4.17
CA GLY A 337 -7.15 -17.12 -4.05
C GLY A 337 -6.60 -17.98 -5.20
N GLY A 338 -5.69 -17.43 -6.02
CA GLY A 338 -5.12 -18.11 -7.19
C GLY A 338 -5.79 -17.74 -8.52
N GLU A 339 -6.67 -16.74 -8.51
CA GLU A 339 -7.44 -16.30 -9.66
C GLU A 339 -6.57 -15.75 -10.80
N THR A 340 -7.13 -15.77 -12.00
CA THR A 340 -6.54 -15.17 -13.21
C THR A 340 -7.67 -14.61 -14.06
N THR A 341 -7.37 -13.62 -14.90
CA THR A 341 -8.33 -13.15 -15.90
C THR A 341 -8.67 -14.29 -16.86
N GLU A 342 -9.95 -14.42 -17.17
CA GLU A 342 -10.50 -15.39 -18.12
C GLU A 342 -11.39 -14.65 -19.13
N LYS A 343 -12.01 -15.40 -20.04
CA LYS A 343 -13.05 -14.89 -20.92
C LYS A 343 -14.42 -15.07 -20.28
N TYR A 344 -15.16 -13.98 -20.15
CA TYR A 344 -16.51 -13.96 -19.57
C TYR A 344 -17.58 -13.64 -20.61
N THR A 345 -18.81 -14.06 -20.31
CA THR A 345 -20.00 -13.70 -21.08
C THR A 345 -20.89 -12.74 -20.31
N LYS A 346 -21.78 -12.04 -21.02
CA LYS A 346 -22.78 -11.18 -20.37
C LYS A 346 -23.71 -11.95 -19.46
N GLU A 347 -23.94 -13.24 -19.75
CA GLU A 347 -24.76 -14.12 -18.94
C GLU A 347 -24.10 -14.43 -17.59
N GLN A 348 -22.77 -14.66 -17.58
CA GLN A 348 -22.01 -14.87 -16.34
C GLN A 348 -21.90 -13.59 -15.50
N ILE A 349 -21.83 -12.43 -16.16
CA ILE A 349 -21.72 -11.13 -15.48
C ILE A 349 -23.09 -10.63 -14.99
N SER A 350 -24.18 -10.89 -15.69
CA SER A 350 -25.48 -10.32 -15.32
C SER A 350 -26.06 -10.93 -14.05
N GLY A 351 -26.54 -10.09 -13.14
CA GLY A 351 -27.18 -10.52 -11.90
C GLY A 351 -27.08 -9.47 -10.81
N GLU A 352 -27.33 -9.89 -9.57
CA GLU A 352 -27.30 -9.02 -8.39
C GLU A 352 -25.90 -9.02 -7.76
N TYR A 353 -25.43 -7.83 -7.37
CA TYR A 353 -24.13 -7.60 -6.76
C TYR A 353 -24.25 -6.80 -5.47
N LYS A 354 -23.41 -7.16 -4.50
CA LYS A 354 -23.04 -6.31 -3.37
C LYS A 354 -22.04 -5.28 -3.89
N TYR A 355 -22.43 -4.01 -3.88
CA TYR A 355 -21.69 -2.89 -4.44
C TYR A 355 -21.07 -2.03 -3.34
N VAL A 356 -19.79 -1.72 -3.48
CA VAL A 356 -19.05 -0.81 -2.59
C VAL A 356 -18.48 0.34 -3.42
N ASN A 357 -18.68 1.56 -2.95
CA ASN A 357 -18.00 2.75 -3.45
C ASN A 357 -17.07 3.28 -2.36
N HIS A 358 -15.76 3.21 -2.57
CA HIS A 358 -14.78 3.62 -1.57
C HIS A 358 -14.71 5.14 -1.36
N ASN A 359 -15.45 5.94 -2.14
CA ASN A 359 -15.43 7.39 -2.13
C ASN A 359 -14.01 7.95 -2.31
N LYS A 360 -13.75 9.19 -1.92
CA LYS A 360 -12.41 9.83 -1.99
C LYS A 360 -11.96 10.46 -0.66
N ASP A 361 -12.79 10.39 0.36
CA ASP A 361 -12.54 10.96 1.69
C ASP A 361 -11.54 10.12 2.51
N ILE A 362 -11.05 10.72 3.60
CA ILE A 362 -10.33 10.03 4.68
C ILE A 362 -11.34 9.90 5.82
N THR A 363 -11.82 8.69 6.11
CA THR A 363 -12.88 8.45 7.09
C THR A 363 -12.70 7.12 7.81
N ALA A 364 -13.08 7.08 9.08
CA ALA A 364 -13.18 5.85 9.87
C ALA A 364 -14.48 5.07 9.60
N ASP A 365 -15.46 5.68 8.92
CA ASP A 365 -16.73 5.04 8.62
C ASP A 365 -16.52 3.82 7.72
N ILE A 366 -17.19 2.71 8.05
CA ILE A 366 -17.16 1.49 7.26
C ILE A 366 -18.21 1.61 6.15
N VAL A 367 -17.76 1.62 4.89
CA VAL A 367 -18.69 1.60 3.75
C VAL A 367 -19.34 0.22 3.65
N GLN A 368 -20.61 0.15 4.00
CA GLN A 368 -21.38 -1.07 3.86
C GLN A 368 -21.85 -1.24 2.42
N SER A 369 -21.76 -2.47 1.90
CA SER A 369 -22.20 -2.76 0.54
C SER A 369 -23.71 -2.60 0.38
N GLU A 370 -24.14 -2.06 -0.76
CA GLU A 370 -25.55 -1.97 -1.15
C GLU A 370 -25.85 -2.87 -2.36
N LEU A 371 -27.12 -3.19 -2.61
CA LEU A 371 -27.49 -4.07 -3.72
C LEU A 371 -27.70 -3.31 -5.03
N ILE A 372 -27.07 -3.83 -6.10
CA ILE A 372 -27.30 -3.41 -7.48
C ILE A 372 -27.57 -4.61 -8.38
N GLU A 373 -28.24 -4.39 -9.51
CA GLU A 373 -28.44 -5.38 -10.57
C GLU A 373 -27.73 -4.95 -11.85
N LEU A 374 -26.81 -5.76 -12.36
CA LEU A 374 -26.26 -5.66 -13.71
C LEU A 374 -27.17 -6.44 -14.68
N THR A 375 -28.04 -5.74 -15.43
CA THR A 375 -28.98 -6.41 -16.34
C THR A 375 -28.28 -6.92 -17.60
N LYS A 376 -28.80 -7.99 -18.22
CA LYS A 376 -28.34 -8.48 -19.54
C LYS A 376 -28.38 -7.43 -20.66
N SER A 377 -29.23 -6.41 -20.51
CA SER A 377 -29.35 -5.30 -21.44
C SER A 377 -28.30 -4.18 -21.24
N GLY A 378 -27.35 -4.37 -20.32
CA GLY A 378 -26.28 -3.40 -20.05
C GLY A 378 -26.72 -2.21 -19.17
N LYS A 379 -27.75 -2.38 -18.33
CA LYS A 379 -28.20 -1.36 -17.37
C LYS A 379 -27.82 -1.75 -15.95
N ILE A 380 -27.61 -0.74 -15.11
CA ILE A 380 -27.44 -0.88 -13.66
C ILE A 380 -28.70 -0.36 -12.99
N LYS A 381 -29.25 -1.12 -12.03
CA LYS A 381 -30.39 -0.73 -11.18
C LYS A 381 -30.05 -1.00 -9.71
N GLY A 382 -30.93 -0.55 -8.80
CA GLY A 382 -30.81 -0.78 -7.36
C GLY A 382 -30.40 0.49 -6.63
N ALA A 383 -29.44 0.37 -5.73
CA ALA A 383 -28.87 1.48 -4.95
C ALA A 383 -28.36 2.62 -5.85
N VAL A 384 -27.76 2.27 -6.99
CA VAL A 384 -27.36 3.23 -8.03
C VAL A 384 -27.96 2.88 -9.39
N LYS A 385 -27.93 3.84 -10.31
CA LYS A 385 -28.45 3.68 -11.69
C LYS A 385 -27.37 4.02 -12.69
N GLY A 386 -27.33 3.26 -13.77
CA GLY A 386 -26.22 3.39 -14.71
C GLY A 386 -26.28 2.44 -15.90
N LYS A 387 -25.13 2.27 -16.53
CA LYS A 387 -24.89 1.32 -17.62
C LYS A 387 -23.59 0.59 -17.36
N TRP A 388 -23.48 -0.63 -17.87
CA TRP A 388 -22.24 -1.39 -17.84
C TRP A 388 -21.99 -2.02 -19.21
N LYS A 389 -20.72 -2.24 -19.52
CA LYS A 389 -20.26 -2.92 -20.72
C LYS A 389 -19.13 -3.88 -20.39
N LEU A 390 -19.14 -5.01 -21.10
CA LEU A 390 -17.99 -5.86 -21.32
C LEU A 390 -17.41 -5.47 -22.69
N ILE A 391 -16.19 -4.93 -22.73
CA ILE A 391 -15.57 -4.40 -23.96
C ILE A 391 -14.84 -5.50 -24.75
N ASP A 392 -14.27 -6.49 -24.06
CA ASP A 392 -13.55 -7.63 -24.64
C ASP A 392 -13.83 -8.93 -23.85
N ASP A 393 -12.80 -9.72 -23.52
CA ASP A 393 -12.91 -10.95 -22.75
C ASP A 393 -13.18 -10.70 -21.25
N HIS A 394 -12.72 -9.57 -20.68
CA HIS A 394 -12.92 -9.26 -19.24
C HIS A 394 -12.94 -7.76 -18.88
N THR A 395 -12.65 -6.83 -19.80
CA THR A 395 -12.64 -5.39 -19.50
C THR A 395 -14.02 -4.87 -19.14
N ALA A 396 -14.10 -4.22 -17.97
CA ALA A 396 -15.29 -3.60 -17.42
C ALA A 396 -15.29 -2.08 -17.64
N GLU A 397 -16.38 -1.57 -18.20
CA GLU A 397 -16.70 -0.13 -18.22
C GLU A 397 -18.07 0.08 -17.59
N LEU A 398 -18.14 0.88 -16.52
CA LEU A 398 -19.38 1.22 -15.83
C LEU A 398 -19.59 2.73 -15.87
N THR A 399 -20.82 3.16 -16.14
CA THR A 399 -21.23 4.57 -16.02
C THR A 399 -22.28 4.69 -14.94
N ILE A 400 -21.96 5.35 -13.83
CA ILE A 400 -22.83 5.54 -12.67
C ILE A 400 -22.83 7.03 -12.33
N ASP A 401 -24.03 7.62 -12.20
CA ASP A 401 -24.24 9.03 -11.83
C ASP A 401 -23.42 10.07 -12.62
N GLY A 402 -23.08 9.74 -13.87
CA GLY A 402 -22.35 10.61 -14.79
C GLY A 402 -20.84 10.34 -14.86
N SER A 403 -20.27 9.62 -13.90
CA SER A 403 -18.86 9.20 -13.90
C SER A 403 -18.70 7.87 -14.64
N THR A 404 -17.56 7.73 -15.34
CA THR A 404 -17.16 6.47 -16.00
C THR A 404 -16.04 5.83 -15.21
N TYR A 405 -16.18 4.53 -14.95
CA TYR A 405 -15.24 3.70 -14.21
C TYR A 405 -14.72 2.61 -15.15
N ASN A 406 -13.39 2.49 -15.22
CA ASN A 406 -12.70 1.50 -16.04
C ASN A 406 -11.98 0.49 -15.15
N GLY A 407 -12.11 -0.79 -15.48
CA GLY A 407 -11.45 -1.86 -14.76
C GLY A 407 -11.74 -3.24 -15.36
N VAL A 408 -11.96 -4.24 -14.52
CA VAL A 408 -12.06 -5.64 -14.94
C VAL A 408 -13.22 -6.37 -14.26
N PHE A 409 -13.80 -7.33 -14.97
CA PHE A 409 -14.58 -8.43 -14.40
C PHE A 409 -13.64 -9.58 -14.05
N LEU A 410 -13.92 -10.28 -12.95
CA LEU A 410 -13.05 -11.36 -12.47
C LEU A 410 -13.86 -12.42 -11.72
N LYS A 411 -13.42 -13.67 -11.79
CA LYS A 411 -13.91 -14.75 -10.93
C LYS A 411 -12.99 -14.85 -9.72
N GLU A 412 -13.53 -14.65 -8.52
CA GLU A 412 -12.78 -14.68 -7.27
C GLU A 412 -13.37 -15.68 -6.28
N TRP A 413 -12.53 -16.11 -5.34
CA TRP A 413 -12.96 -16.89 -4.19
C TRP A 413 -13.48 -15.96 -3.09
N ASN A 414 -14.75 -16.12 -2.72
CA ASN A 414 -15.34 -15.44 -1.57
C ASN A 414 -15.22 -16.34 -0.33
N GLU A 415 -14.39 -15.94 0.63
CA GLU A 415 -14.13 -16.72 1.85
C GLU A 415 -15.37 -16.83 2.75
N ALA A 416 -16.22 -15.81 2.77
CA ALA A 416 -17.40 -15.78 3.62
C ALA A 416 -18.42 -16.85 3.19
N THR A 417 -18.63 -17.02 1.89
CA THR A 417 -19.56 -18.02 1.33
C THR A 417 -18.88 -19.34 0.95
N ALA A 418 -17.55 -19.40 0.99
CA ALA A 418 -16.73 -20.52 0.53
C ALA A 418 -17.09 -20.97 -0.90
N SER A 419 -17.20 -20.00 -1.81
CA SER A 419 -17.57 -20.24 -3.21
C SER A 419 -16.89 -19.27 -4.16
N ASN A 420 -16.83 -19.63 -5.44
CA ASN A 420 -16.39 -18.68 -6.47
C ASN A 420 -17.55 -17.76 -6.84
N VAL A 421 -17.30 -16.47 -6.94
CA VAL A 421 -18.26 -15.45 -7.34
C VAL A 421 -17.70 -14.63 -8.50
N MET A 422 -18.59 -14.08 -9.31
CA MET A 422 -18.21 -13.03 -10.27
C MET A 422 -18.04 -11.72 -9.53
N THR A 423 -17.04 -10.94 -9.89
CA THR A 423 -16.78 -9.62 -9.33
C THR A 423 -16.48 -8.61 -10.42
N PHE A 424 -16.49 -7.35 -10.03
CA PHE A 424 -15.83 -6.30 -10.79
C PHE A 424 -15.08 -5.36 -9.86
N THR A 425 -14.03 -4.76 -10.39
CA THR A 425 -13.32 -3.63 -9.79
C THR A 425 -13.02 -2.60 -10.85
N ALA A 426 -13.24 -1.33 -10.55
CA ALA A 426 -13.04 -0.25 -11.50
C ALA A 426 -12.74 1.08 -10.80
N VAL A 427 -11.99 1.94 -11.48
CA VAL A 427 -11.60 3.28 -11.00
C VAL A 427 -12.11 4.32 -11.99
N SER A 428 -12.65 5.44 -11.49
CA SER A 428 -13.03 6.58 -12.32
C SER A 428 -11.88 7.58 -12.52
N LYS A 429 -12.08 8.54 -13.44
CA LYS A 429 -11.14 9.67 -13.61
C LYS A 429 -10.95 10.44 -12.30
N GLU A 430 -12.00 10.58 -11.50
CA GLU A 430 -11.98 11.27 -10.21
C GLU A 430 -11.20 10.51 -9.11
N GLY A 431 -10.57 9.37 -9.43
CA GLY A 431 -9.74 8.62 -8.50
C GLY A 431 -10.55 7.86 -7.46
N ILE A 432 -11.77 7.47 -7.79
CA ILE A 432 -12.70 6.74 -6.92
C ILE A 432 -12.78 5.29 -7.38
N SER A 433 -12.53 4.36 -6.46
CA SER A 433 -12.68 2.91 -6.70
C SER A 433 -14.08 2.41 -6.35
N ILE A 434 -14.64 1.56 -7.22
CA ILE A 434 -15.88 0.84 -7.00
C ILE A 434 -15.67 -0.66 -7.17
N TRP A 435 -16.32 -1.43 -6.32
CA TRP A 435 -16.28 -2.89 -6.34
C TRP A 435 -17.69 -3.48 -6.42
N GLY A 436 -17.78 -4.67 -6.98
CA GLY A 436 -18.97 -5.50 -6.92
C GLY A 436 -18.60 -6.96 -6.66
N SER A 437 -19.30 -7.60 -5.73
CA SER A 437 -19.28 -9.06 -5.54
C SER A 437 -20.67 -9.62 -5.84
N HIS A 438 -20.77 -10.56 -6.78
CA HIS A 438 -22.04 -11.18 -7.14
C HIS A 438 -22.63 -11.92 -5.94
N VAL A 439 -23.96 -11.83 -5.75
CA VAL A 439 -24.66 -12.41 -4.59
C VAL A 439 -24.75 -13.95 -4.69
N SER A 440 -24.80 -14.47 -5.91
CA SER A 440 -24.80 -15.92 -6.17
C SER A 440 -23.42 -16.43 -6.55
N ALA A 441 -23.11 -17.66 -6.14
CA ALA A 441 -21.94 -18.39 -6.63
C ALA A 441 -22.02 -18.59 -8.15
N MET A 442 -20.86 -18.63 -8.80
CA MET A 442 -20.77 -19.14 -10.17
C MET A 442 -20.80 -20.67 -10.16
N GLU A 443 -21.61 -21.24 -11.07
CA GLU A 443 -21.64 -22.68 -11.34
C GLU A 443 -20.40 -23.18 -12.10
#